data_AF-A0A395IM70-F1
#
_entry.id   AF-A0A395IM70-F1
#
_cell.length_a   1.000
_cell.length_b   1.000
_cell.length_c   1.000
_cell.angle_alpha   90.00
_cell.angle_beta   90.00
_cell.angle_gamma   90.00
#
_symmetry.space_group_name_H-M   'P 1'
#
loop_
_entity.id
_entity.type
_entity.pdbx_description
1 polymer ?
#
loop_
_entity_poly.entity_id
_entity_poly.type
_entity_poly.pdbx_seq_one_letter_code
_entity_poly.pdbx_strand_id
1 'polypeptide(L)'
;MGIEGNEAADELANTGANEGRTDDDRSAEPTISGIGTTAKALADIATSDWWSQCHPGLSASYRRWKLGYSVTEPPELRLPRTVLHRLLATRTAHGDFAQYHRRFGHTEAELTCLCGFEKAPDHLVFCEISQRKFSRLAG
;
A
#
# COMPACT_ATOMS: atom_id res chain seq x y z
N MET A 1 -6.49 36.34 55.06
CA MET A 1 -5.29 36.39 55.93
C MET A 1 -4.29 35.44 55.29
N GLY A 2 -3.22 35.99 54.70
CA GLY A 2 -2.20 35.21 53.97
C GLY A 2 -1.31 34.43 54.92
N ILE A 3 -0.79 33.30 54.47
CA ILE A 3 0.18 32.50 55.23
C ILE A 3 1.54 33.18 55.08
N GLU A 4 2.12 33.58 56.21
CA GLU A 4 3.45 34.22 56.26
C GLU A 4 4.50 33.30 55.61
N GLY A 5 5.17 33.79 54.56
CA GLY A 5 6.14 33.04 53.77
C GLY A 5 5.63 32.46 52.44
N ASN A 6 4.32 32.55 52.15
CA ASN A 6 3.80 32.16 50.84
C ASN A 6 4.25 33.13 49.72
N GLU A 7 4.55 34.38 50.05
CA GLU A 7 5.03 35.36 49.07
C GLU A 7 6.38 34.93 48.46
N ALA A 8 7.29 34.39 49.27
CA ALA A 8 8.57 33.88 48.78
C ALA A 8 8.40 32.61 47.94
N ALA A 9 7.43 31.75 48.29
CA ALA A 9 7.12 30.57 47.52
C ALA A 9 6.50 30.92 46.15
N ASP A 10 5.56 31.87 46.11
CA ASP A 10 4.95 32.37 44.87
C ASP A 10 5.98 33.09 43.99
N GLU A 11 6.88 33.87 44.59
CA GLU A 11 7.97 34.53 43.87
C GLU A 11 8.94 33.52 43.25
N LEU A 12 9.32 32.47 43.98
CA LEU A 12 10.14 31.38 43.44
C LEU A 12 9.42 30.59 42.35
N ALA A 13 8.13 30.30 42.52
CA ALA A 13 7.34 29.60 41.51
C ALA A 13 7.20 30.42 40.21
N ASN A 14 6.96 31.72 40.34
CA ASN A 14 6.89 32.63 39.20
C ASN A 14 8.26 32.82 38.54
N THR A 15 9.35 32.82 39.33
CA THR A 15 10.72 32.86 38.80
C THR A 15 11.02 31.60 37.99
N GLY A 16 10.76 30.41 38.53
CA GLY A 16 10.94 29.14 37.81
C GLY A 16 10.03 28.96 36.59
N ALA A 17 8.85 29.60 36.58
CA ALA A 17 7.96 29.59 35.41
C ALA A 17 8.44 30.54 34.29
N ASN A 18 9.12 31.63 34.63
CA ASN A 18 9.62 32.64 33.70
C ASN A 18 11.10 32.43 33.31
N GLU A 19 11.85 31.65 34.08
CA GLU A 19 13.10 31.04 33.64
C GLU A 19 12.74 30.04 32.53
N GLY A 20 12.86 30.51 31.28
CA GLY A 20 12.69 29.65 30.12
C GLY A 20 13.55 28.39 30.24
N ARG A 21 13.11 27.29 29.61
CA ARG A 21 13.80 26.00 29.61
C ARG A 21 15.31 26.18 29.54
N THR A 22 16.00 25.79 30.60
CA THR A 22 17.45 25.66 30.59
C THR A 22 17.83 24.56 29.60
N ASP A 23 18.92 24.78 28.89
CA ASP A 23 19.43 23.95 27.80
C ASP A 23 19.76 22.50 28.27
N ASP A 24 19.86 22.32 29.59
CA ASP A 24 20.16 21.08 30.32
C ASP A 24 18.90 20.40 30.89
N ASP A 25 17.70 20.87 30.54
CA ASP A 25 16.44 20.22 30.87
C ASP A 25 16.35 18.89 30.10
N ARG A 26 16.52 17.77 30.82
CA ARG A 26 16.29 16.41 30.29
C ARG A 26 14.93 16.24 29.61
N SER A 27 13.96 17.11 29.90
CA SER A 27 12.65 17.15 29.25
C SER A 27 12.68 17.76 27.82
N ALA A 28 13.84 18.24 27.37
CA ALA A 28 14.13 18.66 26.00
C ALA A 28 14.72 17.52 25.13
N GLU A 29 15.15 16.41 25.74
CA GLU A 29 15.62 15.24 25.00
C GLU A 29 14.45 14.56 24.27
N PRO A 30 14.61 14.21 22.98
CA PRO A 30 13.56 13.56 22.24
C PRO A 30 13.28 12.18 22.83
N THR A 31 12.01 11.92 23.14
CA THR A 31 11.60 10.59 23.64
C THR A 31 11.90 9.51 22.61
N ILE A 32 12.14 8.28 23.06
CA ILE A 32 12.33 7.12 22.15
C ILE A 32 11.17 7.01 21.14
N SER A 33 9.94 7.26 21.58
CA SER A 33 8.77 7.32 20.69
C SER A 33 8.89 8.43 19.66
N GLY A 34 9.31 9.63 20.05
CA GLY A 34 9.51 10.77 19.16
C GLY A 34 10.60 10.52 18.11
N ILE A 35 11.73 9.94 18.52
CA ILE A 35 12.80 9.50 17.60
C ILE A 35 12.23 8.49 16.59
N GLY A 36 11.48 7.49 17.07
CA GLY A 36 10.86 6.47 16.22
C GLY A 36 9.87 7.06 15.21
N THR A 37 9.03 8.02 15.62
CA THR A 37 8.10 8.72 14.74
C THR A 37 8.85 9.51 13.65
N THR A 38 9.90 10.25 14.02
CA THR A 38 10.72 11.01 13.07
C THR A 38 11.43 10.09 12.09
N ALA A 39 12.03 8.99 12.58
CA ALA A 39 12.69 8.01 11.74
C ALA A 39 11.72 7.38 10.72
N LYS A 40 10.49 7.04 11.14
CA LYS A 40 9.47 6.52 10.25
C LYS A 40 9.04 7.54 9.20
N ALA A 41 8.82 8.80 9.58
CA ALA A 41 8.47 9.86 8.64
C ALA A 41 9.58 10.08 7.59
N LEU A 42 10.84 10.09 8.02
CA LEU A 42 11.99 10.19 7.10
C LEU A 42 12.07 8.99 6.16
N ALA A 43 11.82 7.77 6.65
CA ALA A 43 11.79 6.58 5.82
C ALA A 43 10.64 6.61 4.79
N ASP A 44 9.46 7.08 5.19
CA ASP A 44 8.30 7.21 4.30
C ASP A 44 8.57 8.22 3.18
N ILE A 45 9.18 9.37 3.50
CA ILE A 45 9.61 10.39 2.51
C ILE A 45 10.66 9.80 1.57
N ALA A 46 11.74 9.22 2.10
CA ALA A 46 12.81 8.65 1.29
C ALA A 46 12.29 7.56 0.32
N THR A 47 11.36 6.74 0.79
CA THR A 47 10.71 5.70 -0.01
C THR A 47 9.87 6.30 -1.13
N SER A 48 9.08 7.35 -0.84
CA SER A 48 8.27 8.06 -1.83
C SER A 48 9.14 8.74 -2.90
N ASP A 49 10.22 9.40 -2.48
CA ASP A 49 11.16 10.08 -3.37
C ASP A 49 11.87 9.09 -4.29
N TRP A 50 12.34 7.97 -3.74
CA TRP A 50 12.93 6.89 -4.51
C TRP A 50 11.94 6.31 -5.52
N TRP A 51 10.71 6.01 -5.10
CA TRP A 51 9.69 5.47 -6.02
C TRP A 51 9.38 6.45 -7.16
N SER A 52 9.29 7.75 -6.87
CA SER A 52 9.03 8.78 -7.86
C SER A 52 10.14 8.88 -8.91
N GLN A 53 11.40 8.61 -8.52
CA GLN A 53 12.54 8.55 -9.43
C GLN A 53 12.57 7.27 -10.27
N CYS A 54 12.19 6.12 -9.69
CA CYS A 54 12.16 4.84 -10.40
C CYS A 54 10.94 4.70 -11.33
N HIS A 55 9.80 5.27 -10.96
CA HIS A 55 8.51 5.08 -11.64
C HIS A 55 8.55 5.41 -13.15
N PRO A 56 9.19 6.51 -13.61
CA PRO A 56 9.33 6.81 -15.04
C PRO A 56 10.08 5.74 -15.85
N GLY A 57 10.98 4.98 -15.23
CA GLY A 57 11.74 3.90 -15.86
C GLY A 57 10.92 2.63 -16.12
N LEU A 58 9.70 2.55 -15.58
CA LEU A 58 8.81 1.41 -15.79
C LEU A 58 8.13 1.47 -17.15
N SER A 59 7.82 0.30 -17.70
CA SER A 59 7.14 0.17 -19.00
C SER A 59 5.81 0.91 -19.01
N ALA A 60 5.41 1.43 -20.18
CA ALA A 60 4.12 2.12 -20.33
C ALA A 60 2.92 1.23 -19.94
N SER A 61 3.04 -0.08 -20.18
CA SER A 61 2.04 -1.06 -19.76
C SER A 61 1.91 -1.11 -18.24
N TYR A 62 3.03 -1.11 -17.51
CA TYR A 62 3.04 -1.13 -16.05
C TYR A 62 2.54 0.19 -15.44
N ARG A 63 3.02 1.34 -15.95
CA ARG A 63 2.60 2.68 -15.47
C ARG A 63 1.10 2.95 -15.61
N ARG A 64 0.41 2.31 -16.57
CA ARG A 64 -1.05 2.40 -16.73
C ARG A 64 -1.83 2.03 -15.45
N TRP A 65 -1.23 1.20 -14.61
CA TRP A 65 -1.88 0.64 -13.43
C TRP A 65 -1.85 1.57 -12.24
N LYS A 66 -1.02 2.64 -12.31
CA LYS A 66 -0.89 3.66 -11.26
C LYS A 66 -0.69 3.06 -9.87
N LEU A 67 0.12 2.01 -9.78
CA LEU A 67 0.44 1.35 -8.52
C LEU A 67 1.37 2.24 -7.70
N GLY A 68 1.03 2.43 -6.42
CA GLY A 68 1.97 2.97 -5.44
C GLY A 68 2.97 1.91 -5.02
N TYR A 69 4.15 2.35 -4.56
CA TYR A 69 5.06 1.47 -3.87
C TYR A 69 4.61 1.30 -2.41
N SER A 70 4.57 0.07 -1.94
CA SER A 70 4.32 -0.25 -0.54
C SER A 70 5.17 -1.43 -0.11
N VAL A 71 5.75 -1.35 1.08
CA VAL A 71 6.45 -2.47 1.73
C VAL A 71 5.46 -3.37 2.47
N THR A 72 4.27 -2.87 2.79
CA THR A 72 3.23 -3.65 3.46
C THR A 72 2.57 -4.62 2.49
N GLU A 73 2.21 -5.80 3.02
CA GLU A 73 1.51 -6.81 2.24
C GLU A 73 0.16 -6.27 1.76
N PRO A 74 -0.09 -6.23 0.44
CA PRO A 74 -1.39 -5.79 -0.08
C PRO A 74 -2.50 -6.79 0.28
N PRO A 75 -3.72 -6.32 0.57
CA PRO A 75 -4.82 -7.17 1.01
C PRO A 75 -5.19 -8.27 0.01
N GLU A 76 -4.92 -8.06 -1.29
CA GLU A 76 -5.14 -9.04 -2.34
C GLU A 76 -4.33 -10.33 -2.14
N LEU A 77 -3.17 -10.28 -1.46
CA LEU A 77 -2.39 -11.49 -1.17
C LEU A 77 -3.05 -12.41 -0.14
N ARG A 78 -4.03 -11.90 0.61
CA ARG A 78 -4.84 -12.71 1.54
C ARG A 78 -5.95 -13.48 0.83
N LEU A 79 -6.19 -13.23 -0.47
CA LEU A 79 -7.18 -13.96 -1.24
C LEU A 79 -6.78 -15.44 -1.38
N PRO A 80 -7.75 -16.37 -1.47
CA PRO A 80 -7.44 -17.76 -1.82
C PRO A 80 -6.59 -17.82 -3.09
N ARG A 81 -5.60 -18.72 -3.11
CA ARG A 81 -4.61 -18.84 -4.20
C ARG A 81 -5.26 -18.85 -5.59
N THR A 82 -6.39 -19.54 -5.74
CA THR A 82 -7.11 -19.68 -7.02
C THR A 82 -7.75 -18.36 -7.48
N VAL A 83 -8.25 -17.56 -6.55
CA VAL A 83 -8.79 -16.23 -6.80
C VAL A 83 -7.67 -15.27 -7.14
N LEU A 84 -6.59 -15.25 -6.35
CA LEU A 84 -5.42 -14.41 -6.60
C LEU A 84 -4.78 -14.69 -7.97
N HIS A 85 -4.59 -15.97 -8.32
CA HIS A 85 -4.04 -16.36 -9.62
C HIS A 85 -4.87 -15.78 -10.78
N ARG A 86 -6.20 -15.87 -10.71
CA ARG A 86 -7.08 -15.35 -11.75
C ARG A 86 -7.13 -13.83 -11.78
N LEU A 87 -7.13 -13.18 -10.62
CA LEU A 87 -7.02 -11.71 -10.56
C LEU A 87 -5.77 -11.23 -11.29
N LEU A 88 -4.62 -11.86 -11.01
CA LEU A 88 -3.36 -11.54 -11.67
C LEU A 88 -3.43 -11.83 -13.18
N ALA A 89 -3.97 -12.97 -13.58
CA ALA A 89 -4.18 -13.34 -14.98
C ALA A 89 -5.02 -12.28 -15.72
N THR A 90 -6.21 -11.95 -15.20
CA THR A 90 -7.10 -10.95 -15.79
C THR A 90 -6.43 -9.57 -15.86
N ARG A 91 -5.79 -9.11 -14.77
CA ARG A 91 -5.15 -7.79 -14.78
C ARG A 91 -4.00 -7.73 -15.78
N THR A 92 -3.18 -8.77 -15.86
CA THR A 92 -2.01 -8.83 -16.77
C THR A 92 -2.36 -9.27 -18.20
N ALA A 93 -3.63 -9.62 -18.45
CA ALA A 93 -4.09 -10.29 -19.67
C ALA A 93 -3.23 -11.51 -20.03
N HIS A 94 -2.75 -12.23 -19.02
CA HIS A 94 -1.88 -13.40 -19.17
C HIS A 94 -2.64 -14.67 -18.78
N GLY A 95 -2.46 -15.75 -19.54
CA GLY A 95 -3.15 -17.03 -19.31
C GLY A 95 -3.99 -17.45 -20.51
N ASP A 96 -5.08 -18.16 -20.25
CA ASP A 96 -6.02 -18.69 -21.26
C ASP A 96 -6.94 -17.59 -21.81
N PHE A 97 -6.34 -16.54 -22.39
CA PHE A 97 -7.03 -15.45 -23.06
C PHE A 97 -6.65 -15.42 -24.54
N ALA A 98 -7.62 -15.12 -25.39
CA ALA A 98 -7.41 -15.12 -26.84
C ALA A 98 -6.30 -14.15 -27.26
N GLN A 99 -6.24 -12.96 -26.65
CA GLN A 99 -5.19 -11.97 -26.90
C GLN A 99 -3.78 -12.54 -26.63
N TYR A 100 -3.62 -13.29 -25.54
CA TYR A 100 -2.34 -13.90 -25.17
C TYR A 100 -1.93 -14.96 -26.21
N HIS A 101 -2.82 -15.89 -26.52
CA HIS A 101 -2.56 -16.95 -27.48
C HIS A 101 -2.22 -16.42 -28.88
N ARG A 102 -2.93 -15.37 -29.34
CA ARG A 102 -2.60 -14.70 -30.61
C ARG A 102 -1.23 -14.06 -30.59
N ARG A 103 -0.88 -13.35 -29.51
CA ARG A 103 0.42 -12.67 -29.40
C ARG A 103 1.60 -13.63 -29.47
N PHE A 104 1.43 -14.85 -28.95
CA PHE A 104 2.48 -15.88 -28.93
C PHE A 104 2.32 -16.96 -30.00
N GLY A 105 1.33 -16.85 -30.90
CA GLY A 105 1.14 -17.79 -32.00
C GLY A 105 0.70 -19.20 -31.57
N HIS A 106 -0.02 -19.34 -30.45
CA HIS A 106 -0.53 -20.61 -29.99
C HIS A 106 -1.78 -21.01 -30.82
N THR A 107 -1.60 -21.86 -31.84
CA THR A 107 -2.66 -22.28 -32.77
C THR A 107 -3.64 -23.30 -32.19
N GLU A 108 -3.18 -24.15 -31.26
CA GLU A 108 -3.98 -25.21 -30.63
C GLU A 108 -4.89 -24.68 -29.51
N ALA A 109 -4.81 -23.39 -29.19
CA ALA A 109 -5.54 -22.83 -28.08
C ALA A 109 -6.98 -22.50 -28.46
N GLU A 110 -7.92 -22.96 -27.65
CA GLU A 110 -9.32 -22.58 -27.77
C GLU A 110 -9.47 -21.10 -27.40
N LEU A 111 -9.75 -20.24 -28.38
CA LEU A 111 -9.85 -18.79 -28.20
C LEU A 111 -11.23 -18.36 -27.71
N THR A 112 -12.22 -19.24 -27.78
CA THR A 112 -13.61 -18.95 -27.43
C THR A 112 -14.05 -19.71 -26.19
N CYS A 113 -14.95 -19.10 -25.43
CA CYS A 113 -15.64 -19.78 -24.36
C CYS A 113 -16.80 -20.59 -24.95
N LEU A 114 -17.29 -21.58 -24.19
CA LEU A 114 -18.47 -22.38 -24.57
C LEU A 114 -19.75 -21.53 -24.77
N CYS A 115 -19.77 -20.28 -24.29
CA CYS A 115 -20.84 -19.33 -24.57
C CYS A 115 -20.73 -18.68 -25.96
N GLY A 116 -19.70 -19.01 -26.76
CA GLY A 116 -19.47 -18.49 -28.11
C GLY A 116 -18.66 -17.19 -28.18
N PHE A 117 -18.42 -16.52 -27.05
CA PHE A 117 -17.61 -15.29 -27.01
C PHE A 117 -16.12 -15.59 -26.84
N GLU A 118 -15.30 -14.67 -27.33
CA GLU A 118 -13.86 -14.70 -27.13
C GLU A 118 -13.47 -14.66 -25.65
N LYS A 119 -12.43 -15.42 -25.27
CA LYS A 119 -11.84 -15.38 -23.94
C LYS A 119 -11.07 -14.08 -23.72
N ALA A 120 -11.79 -13.03 -23.35
CA ALA A 120 -11.23 -11.77 -22.92
C ALA A 120 -10.96 -11.75 -21.40
N PRO A 121 -10.06 -10.89 -20.89
CA PRO A 121 -9.77 -10.81 -19.46
C PRO A 121 -11.00 -10.50 -18.57
N ASP A 122 -11.91 -9.69 -19.07
CA ASP A 122 -13.17 -9.28 -18.44
C ASP A 122 -14.30 -10.31 -18.62
N HIS A 123 -14.08 -11.36 -19.42
CA HIS A 123 -15.07 -12.39 -19.71
C HIS A 123 -15.63 -13.09 -18.47
N LEU A 124 -14.82 -13.18 -17.41
CA LEU A 124 -15.25 -13.72 -16.12
C LEU A 124 -16.41 -12.92 -15.50
N VAL A 125 -16.51 -11.62 -15.77
CA VAL A 125 -17.51 -10.73 -15.14
C VAL A 125 -18.90 -10.99 -15.71
N PHE A 126 -19.01 -11.29 -17.01
CA PHE A 126 -20.31 -11.37 -17.71
C PHE A 126 -20.72 -12.78 -18.15
N CYS A 127 -19.82 -13.77 -18.10
CA CYS A 127 -20.13 -15.13 -18.53
C CYS A 127 -20.41 -16.09 -17.36
N GLU A 128 -21.66 -16.54 -17.24
CA GLU A 128 -22.05 -17.53 -16.22
C GLU A 128 -21.24 -18.82 -16.28
N ILE A 129 -20.88 -19.29 -17.48
CA ILE A 129 -20.07 -20.51 -17.64
C ILE A 129 -18.68 -20.29 -17.03
N SER A 130 -18.09 -19.12 -17.25
CA SER A 130 -16.81 -18.73 -16.67
C SER A 130 -16.90 -18.57 -15.15
N GLN A 131 -17.99 -17.98 -14.63
CA GLN A 131 -18.27 -17.84 -13.20
C GLN A 131 -18.52 -19.19 -12.50
N ARG A 132 -19.18 -20.14 -13.15
CA ARG A 132 -19.36 -21.50 -12.59
C ARG A 132 -18.02 -22.23 -12.52
N LYS A 133 -17.17 -22.10 -13.55
CA LYS A 133 -15.78 -22.58 -13.49
C LYS A 133 -14.94 -21.86 -12.42
N PHE A 134 -15.30 -20.63 -12.05
CA PHE A 134 -14.68 -19.90 -10.95
C PHE A 134 -15.08 -20.46 -9.60
N SER A 135 -16.38 -20.60 -9.35
CA SER A 135 -16.91 -21.05 -8.06
C SER A 135 -16.48 -22.48 -7.71
N ARG A 136 -16.33 -23.36 -8.72
CA ARG A 136 -15.87 -24.75 -8.52
C ARG A 136 -14.39 -24.90 -8.13
N LEU A 137 -13.57 -23.87 -8.35
CA LEU A 137 -12.13 -23.88 -8.02
C LEU A 137 -11.79 -23.05 -6.77
N ALA A 138 -12.80 -22.51 -6.10
CA ALA A 138 -12.64 -21.74 -4.86
C ALA A 138 -13.06 -22.51 -3.60
N GLY A 139 -13.59 -23.73 -3.76
CA GLY A 139 -13.91 -24.67 -2.68
C GLY A 139 -12.79 -25.68 -2.46
#